data_AF-A0A5J4YQL3-F1
#
_entry.id   AF-A0A5J4YQL3-F1
#
_cell.length_a   1.000
_cell.length_b   1.000
_cell.length_c   1.000
_cell.angle_alpha   90.00
_cell.angle_beta   90.00
_cell.angle_gamma   90.00
#
_symmetry.space_group_name_H-M   'P 1'
#
loop_
_entity.id
_entity.type
_entity.pdbx_description
1 polymer ?
#
loop_
_entity_poly.entity_id
_entity_poly.type
_entity_poly.pdbx_seq_one_letter_code
_entity_poly.pdbx_strand_id
1 'polypeptide(L)'
;MMDLSVKAKLQLYTLILAVASLIEFGSVADFCSNLDNCTGRIGWALASGVISFVISAAYFALYKFKEDLADKFDAYVSGFMVLWWTVTVPFTTSDFAVGNVYYFSWVAFFAAIMWCFNCLVSRGIVSPDDVKRVVFERHNQQKDVDEPAEMRADSSLEEHRRDDDALEKVEV
;
A
#
# COMPACT_ATOMS: atom_id res chain seq x y z
N MET A 1 9.35 17.40 -16.18
CA MET A 1 9.64 16.17 -16.95
C MET A 1 9.72 15.04 -15.94
N MET A 2 8.74 14.14 -15.93
CA MET A 2 8.66 13.06 -14.92
C MET A 2 9.62 11.93 -15.30
N ASP A 3 10.34 11.38 -14.33
CA ASP A 3 11.31 10.30 -14.55
C ASP A 3 10.65 9.09 -15.21
N LEU A 4 11.30 8.54 -16.24
CA LEU A 4 10.82 7.37 -16.99
C LEU A 4 10.56 6.16 -16.06
N SER A 5 11.38 6.04 -15.01
CA SER A 5 11.24 5.01 -13.97
C SER A 5 9.92 5.12 -13.20
N VAL A 6 9.44 6.34 -12.94
CA VAL A 6 8.21 6.59 -12.18
C VAL A 6 6.97 6.29 -13.03
N LYS A 7 7.00 6.71 -14.30
CA LYS A 7 5.95 6.40 -15.29
C LYS A 7 5.74 4.89 -15.45
N ALA A 8 6.83 4.12 -15.55
CA ALA A 8 6.76 2.67 -15.65
C ALA A 8 6.11 2.03 -14.42
N LYS A 9 6.39 2.53 -13.21
CA LYS A 9 5.76 2.07 -11.97
C LYS A 9 4.26 2.37 -11.94
N LEU A 10 3.86 3.59 -12.30
CA LEU A 10 2.44 3.98 -12.40
C LEU A 10 1.68 3.03 -13.33
N GLN A 11 2.19 2.80 -14.54
CA GLN A 11 1.60 1.87 -15.51
C GLN A 11 1.52 0.43 -14.99
N LEU A 12 2.57 -0.04 -14.31
CA LEU A 12 2.61 -1.37 -13.73
C LEU A 12 1.50 -1.56 -12.68
N TYR A 13 1.33 -0.61 -11.75
CA TYR A 13 0.29 -0.73 -10.73
C TYR A 13 -1.12 -0.62 -11.32
N THR A 14 -1.35 0.25 -12.31
CA THR A 14 -2.63 0.28 -13.05
C THR A 14 -2.91 -1.05 -13.74
N LEU A 15 -1.89 -1.67 -14.35
CA LEU A 15 -2.04 -2.98 -15.01
C LEU A 15 -2.36 -4.09 -14.01
N ILE A 16 -1.64 -4.13 -12.88
CA ILE A 16 -1.91 -5.09 -11.80
C ILE A 16 -3.35 -4.92 -11.30
N LEU A 17 -3.80 -3.68 -11.08
CA LEU A 17 -5.17 -3.39 -10.66
C LEU A 17 -6.20 -3.88 -11.68
N ALA A 18 -5.97 -3.62 -12.97
CA ALA A 18 -6.86 -4.08 -14.03
C ALA A 18 -6.95 -5.60 -14.09
N VAL A 19 -5.82 -6.31 -14.03
CA VAL A 19 -5.79 -7.78 -14.06
C VAL A 19 -6.42 -8.38 -12.81
N ALA A 20 -6.12 -7.86 -11.62
CA ALA A 20 -6.72 -8.33 -10.38
C ALA A 20 -8.24 -8.14 -10.39
N SER A 21 -8.72 -6.98 -10.86
CA SER A 21 -10.16 -6.70 -11.01
C SER A 21 -10.82 -7.65 -12.00
N LEU A 22 -10.15 -7.97 -13.13
CA LEU A 22 -10.63 -8.92 -14.13
C LEU A 22 -10.80 -10.33 -13.56
N ILE A 23 -9.82 -10.81 -12.78
CA ILE A 23 -9.89 -12.13 -12.17
C ILE A 23 -10.98 -12.16 -11.08
N GLU A 24 -11.08 -11.10 -10.28
CA GLU A 24 -12.10 -10.97 -9.24
C GLU A 24 -13.51 -11.01 -9.84
N PHE A 25 -13.87 -10.08 -10.74
CA PHE A 25 -15.21 -10.07 -11.31
C PHE A 25 -15.50 -11.31 -12.17
N GLY A 26 -14.49 -11.86 -12.85
CA GLY A 26 -14.63 -13.10 -13.62
C GLY A 26 -14.98 -14.29 -12.72
N SER A 27 -14.32 -14.39 -11.57
CA SER A 27 -14.61 -15.43 -10.57
C SER A 27 -16.01 -15.24 -9.96
N VAL A 28 -16.39 -14.00 -9.65
CA VAL A 28 -17.73 -13.70 -9.13
C VAL A 28 -18.81 -13.97 -10.18
N ALA A 29 -18.56 -13.67 -11.46
CA ALA A 29 -19.52 -13.90 -12.54
C ALA A 29 -19.81 -15.40 -12.72
N ASP A 30 -18.79 -16.25 -12.65
CA ASP A 30 -18.96 -17.70 -12.68
C ASP A 30 -19.77 -18.20 -11.48
N PHE A 31 -19.45 -17.70 -10.27
CA PHE A 31 -20.21 -18.03 -9.06
C PHE A 31 -21.69 -17.60 -9.16
N CYS A 32 -21.92 -16.40 -9.70
CA CYS A 32 -23.23 -15.85 -10.01
C CYS A 32 -24.04 -16.74 -10.95
N SER A 33 -23.40 -17.24 -12.02
CA SER A 33 -24.03 -18.13 -13.00
C SER A 33 -24.42 -19.47 -12.40
N ASN A 34 -23.66 -19.96 -11.41
CA ASN A 34 -23.94 -21.24 -10.76
C ASN A 34 -25.05 -21.14 -9.70
N LEU A 35 -25.31 -19.95 -9.15
CA LEU A 35 -26.34 -19.72 -8.12
C LEU A 35 -27.67 -19.18 -8.68
N ASP A 36 -27.74 -18.87 -9.98
CA ASP A 36 -28.89 -18.19 -10.62
C ASP A 36 -29.34 -16.90 -9.91
N ASN A 37 -28.44 -16.25 -9.17
CA ASN A 37 -28.73 -15.02 -8.42
C ASN A 37 -27.47 -14.17 -8.18
N CYS A 38 -27.54 -12.90 -8.56
CA CYS A 38 -26.46 -11.91 -8.41
C CYS A 38 -26.90 -10.69 -7.56
N THR A 39 -27.69 -10.91 -6.51
CA THR A 39 -28.17 -9.82 -5.65
C THR A 39 -27.31 -9.63 -4.41
N GLY A 40 -27.43 -8.46 -3.77
CA GLY A 40 -26.75 -8.16 -2.52
C GLY A 40 -25.23 -8.10 -2.65
N ARG A 41 -24.52 -8.91 -1.85
CA ARG A 41 -23.06 -8.88 -1.73
C ARG A 41 -22.32 -9.39 -2.94
N ILE A 42 -22.85 -10.43 -3.59
CA ILE A 42 -22.28 -11.00 -4.82
C ILE A 42 -22.36 -9.97 -5.95
N GLY A 43 -23.52 -9.32 -6.09
CA GLY A 43 -23.71 -8.25 -7.07
C GLY A 43 -22.78 -7.05 -6.84
N TRP A 44 -22.53 -6.69 -5.57
CA TRP A 44 -21.56 -5.65 -5.22
C TRP A 44 -20.13 -6.03 -5.63
N ALA A 45 -19.69 -7.25 -5.30
CA ALA A 45 -18.36 -7.75 -5.67
C ALA A 45 -18.17 -7.69 -7.20
N LEU A 46 -19.12 -8.26 -7.95
CA LEU A 46 -19.14 -8.23 -9.41
C LEU A 46 -19.05 -6.80 -9.95
N ALA A 47 -19.88 -5.89 -9.45
CA ALA A 47 -19.86 -4.49 -9.87
C ALA A 47 -18.52 -3.81 -9.55
N SER A 48 -17.94 -4.12 -8.39
CA SER A 48 -16.69 -3.50 -7.94
C SER A 48 -15.49 -3.85 -8.82
N GLY A 49 -15.37 -5.11 -9.24
CA GLY A 49 -14.33 -5.50 -10.20
C GLY A 49 -14.60 -4.98 -11.60
N VAL A 50 -15.85 -4.99 -12.10
CA VAL A 50 -16.18 -4.44 -13.42
C VAL A 50 -15.84 -2.95 -13.50
N ILE A 51 -16.27 -2.16 -12.53
CA ILE A 51 -15.99 -0.71 -12.47
C ILE A 51 -14.48 -0.47 -12.42
N SER A 52 -13.77 -1.20 -11.56
CA SER A 52 -12.31 -1.06 -11.41
C SER A 52 -11.55 -1.43 -12.68
N PHE A 53 -11.96 -2.51 -13.35
CA PHE A 53 -11.39 -2.93 -14.63
C PHE A 53 -11.63 -1.87 -15.71
N VAL A 54 -12.86 -1.38 -15.86
CA VAL A 54 -13.21 -0.38 -16.89
C VAL A 54 -12.44 0.92 -16.66
N ILE A 55 -12.39 1.44 -15.44
CA ILE A 55 -11.65 2.67 -15.14
C ILE A 55 -10.15 2.47 -15.36
N SER A 56 -9.58 1.35 -14.93
CA SER A 56 -8.14 1.08 -15.10
C SER A 56 -7.77 0.90 -16.58
N ALA A 57 -8.60 0.21 -17.36
CA ALA A 57 -8.41 0.06 -18.80
C ALA A 57 -8.58 1.40 -19.54
N ALA A 58 -9.59 2.19 -19.18
CA ALA A 58 -9.79 3.52 -19.74
C ALA A 58 -8.64 4.47 -19.40
N TYR A 59 -8.13 4.44 -18.17
CA TYR A 59 -6.96 5.20 -17.77
C TYR A 59 -5.70 4.75 -18.54
N PHE A 60 -5.49 3.44 -18.69
CA PHE A 60 -4.37 2.91 -19.48
C PHE A 60 -4.44 3.36 -20.95
N ALA A 61 -5.63 3.30 -21.56
CA ALA A 61 -5.85 3.83 -22.90
C ALA A 61 -5.59 5.35 -22.95
N LEU A 62 -6.10 6.10 -21.97
CA LEU A 62 -5.87 7.53 -21.89
C LEU A 62 -4.39 7.86 -21.79
N TYR A 63 -3.62 7.10 -21.00
CA TYR A 63 -2.18 7.26 -20.88
C TYR A 63 -1.46 7.02 -22.22
N LYS A 64 -1.93 6.04 -23.01
CA LYS A 64 -1.34 5.72 -24.32
C LYS A 64 -1.65 6.75 -25.41
N PHE A 65 -2.85 7.34 -25.39
CA PHE A 65 -3.30 8.24 -26.46
C PHE A 65 -3.19 9.72 -26.11
N LYS A 66 -3.28 10.09 -24.82
CA LYS A 66 -3.31 11.47 -24.32
C LYS A 66 -2.65 11.55 -22.94
N GLU A 67 -1.34 11.32 -22.90
CA GLU A 67 -0.53 11.33 -21.68
C GLU A 67 -0.74 12.62 -20.84
N ASP A 68 -0.73 13.79 -21.47
CA ASP A 68 -0.96 15.08 -20.80
C ASP A 68 -2.30 15.15 -20.04
N LEU A 69 -3.33 14.45 -20.53
CA LEU A 69 -4.63 14.39 -19.88
C LEU A 69 -4.63 13.36 -18.75
N ALA A 70 -3.98 12.22 -18.96
CA ALA A 70 -3.82 11.19 -17.92
C ALA A 70 -3.08 11.76 -16.70
N ASP A 71 -1.98 12.49 -16.91
CA ASP A 71 -1.19 13.11 -15.83
C ASP A 71 -2.02 14.08 -14.97
N LYS A 72 -2.97 14.81 -15.57
CA LYS A 72 -3.86 15.71 -14.83
C LYS A 72 -4.84 14.95 -13.94
N PHE A 73 -5.36 13.84 -14.45
CA PHE A 73 -6.37 13.03 -13.77
C PHE A 73 -5.78 11.96 -12.84
N ASP A 74 -4.48 11.67 -12.89
CA ASP A 74 -3.87 10.54 -12.19
C ASP A 74 -4.22 10.49 -10.70
N ALA A 75 -4.05 11.60 -9.97
CA ALA A 75 -4.31 11.69 -8.54
C ALA A 75 -5.79 11.50 -8.19
N TYR A 76 -6.68 12.02 -9.04
CA TYR A 76 -8.12 11.90 -8.83
C TYR A 76 -8.56 10.44 -9.03
N VAL A 77 -8.08 9.80 -10.10
CA VAL A 77 -8.41 8.41 -10.42
C VAL A 77 -7.79 7.46 -9.39
N SER A 78 -6.51 7.62 -9.04
CA SER A 78 -5.85 6.78 -8.05
C SER A 78 -6.42 6.97 -6.65
N GLY A 79 -6.73 8.22 -6.27
CA GLY A 79 -7.38 8.52 -4.99
C GLY A 79 -8.77 7.91 -4.89
N PHE A 80 -9.58 8.03 -5.96
CA PHE A 80 -10.88 7.36 -6.06
C PHE A 80 -10.73 5.84 -5.91
N MET A 81 -9.76 5.22 -6.59
CA MET A 81 -9.53 3.78 -6.50
C MET A 81 -9.18 3.31 -5.09
N VAL A 82 -8.36 4.06 -4.34
CA VAL A 82 -8.07 3.74 -2.94
C VAL A 82 -9.33 3.79 -2.09
N LEU A 83 -10.13 4.85 -2.19
CA LEU A 83 -11.37 4.99 -1.43
C LEU A 83 -12.38 3.89 -1.79
N TRP A 84 -12.51 3.60 -3.09
CA TRP A 84 -13.39 2.55 -3.61
C TRP A 84 -13.02 1.17 -3.05
N TRP A 85 -11.75 0.81 -3.09
CA TRP A 85 -11.29 -0.49 -2.59
C TRP A 85 -11.25 -0.57 -1.06
N THR A 86 -11.09 0.56 -0.36
CA THR A 86 -11.20 0.62 1.12
C THR A 86 -12.57 0.16 1.59
N VAL A 87 -13.64 0.50 0.86
CA VAL A 87 -15.01 0.05 1.16
C VAL A 87 -15.26 -1.36 0.62
N THR A 88 -14.72 -1.68 -0.57
CA THR A 88 -14.97 -2.95 -1.25
C THR A 88 -14.35 -4.15 -0.53
N VAL A 89 -13.11 -4.05 -0.05
CA VAL A 89 -12.41 -5.17 0.61
C VAL A 89 -13.17 -5.71 1.83
N PRO A 90 -13.55 -4.91 2.85
CA PRO A 90 -14.26 -5.46 4.02
C PRO A 90 -15.64 -6.02 3.65
N PHE A 91 -16.31 -5.43 2.65
CA PHE A 91 -17.62 -5.90 2.22
C PHE A 91 -17.56 -7.26 1.50
N THR A 92 -16.53 -7.46 0.69
CA THR A 92 -16.30 -8.71 -0.08
C THR A 92 -15.64 -9.81 0.76
N THR A 93 -14.85 -9.46 1.78
CA THR A 93 -14.10 -10.45 2.59
C THR A 93 -14.80 -10.92 3.86
N SER A 94 -15.82 -10.21 4.36
CA SER A 94 -16.48 -10.54 5.63
C SER A 94 -17.25 -11.87 5.62
N ASP A 95 -17.90 -12.22 4.52
CA ASP A 95 -18.74 -13.42 4.42
C ASP A 95 -18.50 -14.25 3.13
N PHE A 96 -17.74 -13.72 2.17
CA PHE A 96 -17.56 -14.27 0.81
C PHE A 96 -16.09 -14.57 0.49
N ALA A 97 -15.37 -15.18 1.44
CA ALA A 97 -14.00 -15.63 1.21
C ALA A 97 -13.95 -16.90 0.32
N VAL A 98 -14.50 -16.83 -0.89
CA VAL A 98 -14.41 -17.91 -1.88
C VAL A 98 -13.14 -17.69 -2.70
N GLY A 99 -12.09 -18.41 -2.34
CA GLY A 99 -10.87 -18.58 -3.13
C GLY A 99 -10.32 -17.27 -3.73
N ASN A 100 -10.34 -17.20 -5.06
CA ASN A 100 -9.76 -16.10 -5.84
C ASN A 100 -10.29 -14.72 -5.45
N VAL A 101 -11.59 -14.58 -5.15
CA VAL A 101 -12.20 -13.27 -4.85
C VAL A 101 -11.50 -12.62 -3.64
N TYR A 102 -11.24 -13.39 -2.59
CA TYR A 102 -10.56 -12.90 -1.40
C TYR A 102 -9.16 -12.35 -1.73
N TYR A 103 -8.32 -13.16 -2.39
CA TYR A 103 -6.94 -12.79 -2.68
C TYR A 103 -6.84 -11.63 -3.67
N PHE A 104 -7.62 -11.67 -4.75
CA PHE A 104 -7.54 -10.63 -5.78
C PHE A 104 -8.15 -9.30 -5.34
N SER A 105 -9.13 -9.28 -4.42
CA SER A 105 -9.59 -8.04 -3.78
C SER A 105 -8.49 -7.34 -2.98
N TRP A 106 -7.68 -8.09 -2.22
CA TRP A 106 -6.53 -7.53 -1.51
C TRP A 106 -5.43 -7.06 -2.46
N VAL A 107 -5.13 -7.84 -3.50
CA VAL A 107 -4.15 -7.44 -4.53
C VAL A 107 -4.59 -6.14 -5.21
N ALA A 108 -5.86 -6.02 -5.58
CA ALA A 108 -6.43 -4.81 -6.16
C ALA A 108 -6.30 -3.62 -5.20
N PHE A 109 -6.64 -3.81 -3.92
CA PHE A 109 -6.51 -2.74 -2.93
C PHE A 109 -5.07 -2.26 -2.74
N PHE A 110 -4.11 -3.18 -2.59
CA PHE A 110 -2.71 -2.78 -2.47
C PHE A 110 -2.17 -2.14 -3.75
N ALA A 111 -2.58 -2.62 -4.93
CA ALA A 111 -2.23 -1.99 -6.20
C ALA A 111 -2.76 -0.56 -6.28
N ALA A 112 -3.99 -0.30 -5.82
CA ALA A 112 -4.57 1.05 -5.76
C ALA A 112 -3.80 1.97 -4.81
N ILE A 113 -3.40 1.48 -3.62
CA ILE A 113 -2.57 2.23 -2.66
C ILE A 113 -1.22 2.57 -3.30
N MET A 114 -0.55 1.59 -3.90
CA MET A 114 0.76 1.79 -4.51
C MET A 114 0.69 2.75 -5.71
N TRP A 115 -0.35 2.66 -6.53
CA TRP A 115 -0.60 3.63 -7.59
C TRP A 115 -0.75 5.05 -7.01
N CYS A 116 -1.63 5.23 -6.02
CA CYS A 116 -1.87 6.52 -5.39
C CYS A 116 -0.60 7.09 -4.73
N PHE A 117 0.15 6.27 -4.00
CA PHE A 117 1.40 6.69 -3.39
C PHE A 117 2.44 7.15 -4.43
N ASN A 118 2.62 6.39 -5.52
CA ASN A 118 3.55 6.80 -6.58
C ASN A 118 3.08 8.08 -7.27
N CYS A 119 1.77 8.30 -7.42
CA CYS A 119 1.22 9.57 -7.91
C CYS A 119 1.60 10.74 -6.97
N LEU A 120 1.40 10.58 -5.65
CA LEU A 120 1.73 11.62 -4.67
C LEU A 120 3.23 11.95 -4.63
N VAL A 121 4.09 10.93 -4.76
CA VAL A 121 5.54 11.11 -4.88
C VAL A 121 5.90 11.84 -6.19
N SER A 122 5.27 11.46 -7.32
CA SER A 122 5.50 12.10 -8.62
C SER A 122 5.15 13.59 -8.63
N ARG A 123 4.15 13.97 -7.84
CA ARG A 123 3.71 15.36 -7.66
C ARG A 123 4.52 16.13 -6.62
N GLY A 124 5.51 15.50 -5.97
CA GLY A 124 6.32 16.10 -4.92
C GLY A 124 5.54 16.40 -3.64
N ILE A 125 4.36 15.81 -3.46
CA ILE A 125 3.55 15.97 -2.24
C ILE A 125 4.16 15.17 -1.10
N VAL A 126 4.74 14.00 -1.41
CA VAL A 126 5.43 13.13 -0.45
C VAL A 126 6.87 12.97 -0.90
N SER A 127 7.82 13.36 -0.05
CA SER A 127 9.24 13.08 -0.29
C SER A 127 9.57 11.64 0.12
N PRO A 128 10.24 10.85 -0.74
CA PRO A 128 10.72 9.52 -0.36
C PRO A 128 11.66 9.54 0.85
N ASP A 129 12.40 10.64 1.04
CA ASP A 129 13.36 10.77 2.13
C ASP A 129 12.67 11.03 3.47
N ASP A 130 11.51 11.69 3.47
CA ASP A 130 10.69 11.86 4.67
C ASP A 130 10.15 10.50 5.14
N VAL A 131 9.70 9.65 4.21
CA VAL A 131 9.24 8.29 4.52
C VAL A 131 10.36 7.45 5.12
N LYS A 132 11.57 7.49 4.52
CA LYS A 132 12.73 6.77 5.06
C LYS A 132 13.12 7.27 6.45
N ARG A 133 13.09 8.58 6.67
CA ARG A 133 13.40 9.19 7.97
C ARG A 133 12.44 8.70 9.05
N VAL A 134 11.14 8.75 8.79
CA VAL A 134 10.12 8.28 9.75
C VAL A 134 10.26 6.79 10.06
N VAL A 135 10.55 5.96 9.04
CA VAL A 135 10.76 4.51 9.24
C VAL A 135 12.02 4.24 10.07
N PHE A 136 13.11 4.96 9.80
CA PHE A 136 14.37 4.83 10.54
C PHE A 136 14.23 5.27 12.01
N GLU A 137 13.56 6.40 12.26
CA GLU A 137 13.29 6.90 13.61
C GLU A 137 12.47 5.89 14.45
N ARG A 138 11.43 5.27 13.87
CA ARG A 138 10.65 4.24 14.57
C ARG A 138 11.48 2.99 14.89
N HIS A 139 12.36 2.55 13.98
CA HIS A 139 13.22 1.39 14.22
C HIS A 139 14.21 1.63 15.35
N ASN A 140 14.76 2.84 15.47
CA ASN A 140 15.63 3.18 16.59
C ASN A 140 14.85 3.26 17.91
N GLN A 141 13.68 3.90 17.92
CA GLN A 141 12.82 3.94 19.12
C GLN A 141 12.41 2.55 19.60
N GLN A 142 12.10 1.62 18.69
CA GLN A 142 11.72 0.26 19.06
C GLN A 142 12.89 -0.49 19.72
N LYS A 143 14.13 -0.29 19.25
CA LYS A 143 15.32 -0.88 19.88
C LYS A 143 15.50 -0.40 21.31
N ASP A 144 15.26 0.88 21.56
CA ASP A 144 15.39 1.44 22.91
C ASP A 144 14.34 0.85 23.87
N VAL A 145 13.13 0.53 23.37
CA VAL A 145 12.06 -0.09 24.18
C VAL A 145 12.34 -1.56 24.47
N ASP A 146 12.82 -2.31 23.48
CA ASP A 146 13.06 -3.75 23.59
C ASP A 146 14.38 -4.09 24.31
N GLU A 147 15.23 -3.09 24.59
CA GLU A 147 16.42 -3.28 25.40
C GLU A 147 16.02 -3.72 26.82
N PRO A 148 16.37 -4.95 27.24
CA PRO A 148 15.92 -5.51 28.50
C PRO A 148 16.43 -4.66 29.66
N ALA A 149 15.58 -4.44 30.67
CA ALA A 149 15.90 -3.59 31.81
C ALA A 149 17.19 -4.02 32.55
N GLU A 150 17.53 -5.31 32.50
CA GLU A 150 18.78 -5.86 33.04
C GLU A 150 20.01 -5.34 32.28
N MET A 151 19.93 -5.17 30.96
CA MET A 151 21.04 -4.67 30.14
C MET A 151 21.29 -3.17 30.37
N ARG A 152 20.25 -2.39 30.64
CA ARG A 152 20.39 -0.98 31.08
C ARG A 152 20.98 -0.84 32.49
N ALA A 153 20.69 -1.78 33.38
CA ALA A 153 21.28 -1.79 34.72
C ALA A 153 22.78 -2.08 34.65
N ASP A 154 23.22 -2.99 33.79
CA ASP A 154 24.64 -3.33 33.65
C ASP A 154 25.45 -2.21 32.98
N SER A 155 24.90 -1.55 31.96
CA SER A 155 25.58 -0.43 31.30
C SER A 155 25.81 0.76 32.23
N SER A 156 24.84 1.05 33.12
CA SER A 156 24.97 2.11 34.12
C SER A 156 25.96 1.79 35.24
N LEU A 157 26.11 0.51 35.62
CA LEU A 157 27.13 0.06 36.57
C LEU A 157 28.54 0.11 35.97
N GLU A 158 28.70 -0.27 34.70
CA GLU A 158 29.99 -0.17 34.00
C GLU A 158 30.46 1.28 33.83
N GLU A 159 29.54 2.21 33.55
CA GLU A 159 29.87 3.64 33.44
C GLU A 159 30.37 4.19 34.79
N HIS A 160 29.69 3.85 35.89
CA HIS A 160 30.10 4.29 37.23
C HIS A 160 31.47 3.75 37.66
N ARG A 161 31.76 2.46 37.38
CA ARG A 161 33.08 1.87 37.69
C ARG A 161 34.21 2.56 36.90
N ARG A 162 33.94 3.00 35.67
CA ARG A 162 34.95 3.66 34.82
C ARG A 162 35.32 5.06 35.35
N ASP A 163 34.37 5.74 35.98
CA ASP A 163 34.61 7.05 36.60
C ASP A 163 35.44 6.92 37.89
N ASP A 164 35.21 5.89 38.69
CA ASP A 164 36.01 5.59 39.89
C ASP A 164 37.49 5.32 39.53
N ASP A 165 37.74 4.50 38.50
CA ASP A 165 39.08 4.20 38.00
C ASP A 165 39.80 5.45 37.42
N ALA A 166 39.02 6.43 36.93
CA ALA A 166 39.57 7.68 36.41
C ALA A 166 39.99 8.63 37.54
N LEU A 167 39.27 8.66 38.65
CA LEU A 167 39.61 9.46 39.83
C LEU A 167 40.87 8.95 40.53
N GLU A 168 41.05 7.62 40.63
CA GLU A 168 42.23 7.04 41.27
C GLU A 168 43.54 7.42 40.54
N LYS A 169 43.49 7.63 39.23
CA LYS A 169 44.67 8.04 38.42
C LYS A 169 45.06 9.50 38.58
N VAL A 170 44.20 10.35 39.15
CA VAL A 170 44.48 11.78 39.33
C VAL A 170 45.20 12.05 40.66
N GLU A 171 45.14 11.11 41.61
CA GLU A 171 45.72 11.27 42.95
C GLU A 171 47.20 10.82 43.08
N VAL A 172 47.88 10.51 41.96
CA VAL A 172 49.31 10.10 41.91
C VAL A 172 50.17 11.16 41.24
#